data_AF-B2L479-F1
#
_entry.id   AF-B2L479-F1
#
_cell.length_a   1.000
_cell.length_b   1.000
_cell.length_c   1.000
_cell.angle_alpha   90.00
_cell.angle_beta   90.00
_cell.angle_gamma   90.00
#
_symmetry.space_group_name_H-M   'P 1'
#
loop_
_entity.id
_entity.type
_entity.pdbx_description
1 polymer ?
#
loop_
_entity_poly.entity_id
_entity_poly.type
_entity_poly.pdbx_seq_one_letter_code
_entity_poly.pdbx_strand_id
1 'polypeptide(L)'
;AKSIPLRRQVTVSGDSNSSMHSGVILVRPSRLSSSGTPMLSGVSEYELPEDPRWEVARDRLILGKPLGEGCFGQVVMAEAIGLDKEKPNRVRKVAVKMLKSDA
;
A
#
# COMPACT_ATOMS: atom_id res chain seq x y z
N ALA A 1 -34.99 -7.70 -14.08
CA ALA A 1 -33.92 -7.35 -13.13
C ALA A 1 -34.31 -6.05 -12.42
N LYS A 2 -34.34 -6.03 -11.08
CA LYS A 2 -34.73 -4.83 -10.31
C LYS A 2 -33.48 -3.94 -10.13
N SER A 3 -33.49 -2.76 -10.73
CA SER A 3 -32.42 -1.77 -10.63
C SER A 3 -32.55 -0.98 -9.32
N ILE A 4 -31.46 -0.87 -8.56
CA ILE A 4 -31.37 -0.09 -7.32
C ILE A 4 -30.82 1.29 -7.69
N PRO A 5 -31.56 2.39 -7.49
CA PRO A 5 -31.04 3.73 -7.77
C PRO A 5 -30.10 4.19 -6.64
N LEU A 6 -28.82 4.41 -6.95
CA LEU A 6 -27.87 5.02 -6.04
C LEU A 6 -28.02 6.55 -6.09
N ARG A 7 -28.57 7.15 -5.02
CA ARG A 7 -28.59 8.62 -4.86
C ARG A 7 -27.20 9.11 -4.48
N ARG A 8 -26.66 10.07 -5.25
CA ARG A 8 -25.40 10.75 -4.93
C ARG A 8 -25.66 11.82 -3.86
N GLN A 9 -25.24 11.57 -2.62
CA GLN A 9 -25.29 12.56 -1.55
C GLN A 9 -24.02 13.42 -1.61
N VAL A 10 -24.11 14.63 -2.17
CA VAL A 10 -23.05 15.64 -2.09
C VAL A 10 -23.41 16.57 -0.95
N THR A 11 -22.76 16.41 0.19
CA THR A 11 -22.73 17.45 1.24
C THR A 11 -21.53 18.33 0.94
N VAL A 12 -21.77 19.50 0.36
CA VAL A 12 -20.79 20.59 0.32
C VAL A 12 -20.79 21.24 1.70
N SER A 13 -19.90 20.79 2.58
CA SER A 13 -19.59 21.53 3.79
C SER A 13 -18.60 22.63 3.41
N GLY A 14 -19.11 23.86 3.31
CA GLY A 14 -18.30 25.07 3.30
C GLY A 14 -17.56 25.26 4.62
N ASP A 15 -16.53 26.10 4.56
CA ASP A 15 -15.62 26.54 5.63
C ASP A 15 -14.32 25.73 5.76
N SER A 16 -13.46 25.83 4.74
CA SER A 16 -12.03 25.54 4.86
C SER A 16 -11.31 26.71 5.53
N ASN A 17 -11.06 26.61 6.84
CA ASN A 17 -10.18 27.55 7.54
C ASN A 17 -8.72 27.12 7.32
N SER A 18 -7.98 27.89 6.52
CA SER A 18 -6.56 27.65 6.20
C SER A 18 -5.70 27.61 7.46
N SER A 19 -5.08 26.46 7.76
CA SER A 19 -4.15 26.32 8.87
C SER A 19 -2.76 26.89 8.52
N MET A 20 -2.63 28.20 8.43
CA MET A 20 -1.34 28.88 8.26
C MET A 20 -0.56 29.00 9.60
N HIS A 21 -0.68 28.04 10.52
CA HIS A 21 -0.07 28.13 11.87
C HIS A 21 0.74 26.90 12.32
N SER A 22 1.16 26.00 11.42
CA SER A 22 2.14 24.96 11.82
C SER A 22 3.55 25.55 11.87
N GLY A 23 3.88 26.28 12.95
CA GLY A 23 5.22 26.81 13.24
C GLY A 23 6.18 25.78 13.83
N VAL A 24 6.23 24.56 13.28
CA VAL A 24 7.14 23.52 13.76
C VAL A 24 8.02 23.04 12.61
N ILE A 25 9.32 23.33 12.69
CA ILE A 25 10.30 22.73 11.78
C ILE A 25 10.43 21.26 12.16
N LEU A 26 9.83 20.38 11.36
CA LEU A 26 9.93 18.92 11.52
C LEU A 26 11.16 18.39 10.78
N VAL A 27 12.37 18.71 11.23
CA VAL A 27 13.54 17.90 10.84
C VAL A 27 13.62 16.75 11.83
N ARG A 28 13.26 15.53 11.40
CA ARG A 28 13.43 14.30 12.20
C ARG A 28 14.60 13.48 11.65
N PRO A 29 15.41 12.87 12.54
CA PRO A 29 16.67 12.23 12.16
C PRO A 29 16.45 11.00 11.28
N SER A 30 17.30 10.88 10.27
CA SER A 30 17.39 9.79 9.31
C SER A 30 17.48 8.43 10.02
N ARG A 31 16.47 7.58 9.79
CA ARG A 31 16.45 6.22 10.32
C ARG A 31 15.94 5.24 9.24
N LEU A 32 16.92 4.58 8.63
CA LEU A 32 16.86 3.28 7.94
C LEU A 32 15.87 3.17 6.78
N SER A 33 16.38 3.46 5.58
CA SER A 33 15.71 3.26 4.29
C SER A 33 15.28 1.80 4.09
N SER A 34 14.08 1.62 3.50
CA SER A 34 13.61 0.39 2.86
C SER A 34 14.49 0.06 1.64
N SER A 35 15.73 -0.35 1.89
CA SER A 35 16.70 -0.67 0.84
C SER A 35 16.30 -1.95 0.11
N GLY A 36 15.87 -1.82 -1.13
CA GLY A 36 15.69 -2.95 -2.04
C GLY A 36 15.02 -2.66 -3.38
N THR A 37 14.27 -1.57 -3.51
CA THR A 37 13.64 -1.17 -4.79
C THR A 37 14.28 0.10 -5.33
N PRO A 38 14.56 0.20 -6.65
CA PRO A 38 14.99 1.46 -7.25
C PRO A 38 13.92 2.52 -6.96
N MET A 39 14.38 3.69 -6.49
CA MET A 39 13.51 4.84 -6.24
C MET A 39 12.80 5.23 -7.53
N LEU A 40 11.47 5.24 -7.52
CA LEU A 40 10.68 5.75 -8.64
C LEU A 40 10.87 7.28 -8.69
N SER A 41 11.28 7.81 -9.84
CA SER A 41 11.54 9.24 -9.99
C SER A 41 10.24 10.03 -9.82
N GLY A 42 10.21 10.99 -8.89
CA GLY A 42 9.06 11.87 -8.68
C GLY A 42 8.09 11.43 -7.57
N VAL A 43 8.36 10.32 -6.89
CA VAL A 43 7.72 10.01 -5.62
C VAL A 43 8.48 10.75 -4.52
N SER A 44 7.83 11.72 -3.87
CA SER A 44 8.38 12.33 -2.65
C SER A 44 8.76 11.23 -1.67
N GLU A 45 9.93 11.29 -1.03
CA GLU A 45 10.31 10.41 0.07
C GLU A 45 9.25 10.52 1.18
N TYR A 46 8.24 9.67 1.09
CA TYR A 46 7.17 9.55 2.06
C TYR A 46 7.32 8.18 2.70
N GLU A 47 7.83 8.18 3.93
CA GLU A 47 7.85 6.98 4.75
C GLU A 47 6.41 6.65 5.15
N LEU A 48 5.93 5.48 4.73
CA LEU A 48 4.63 4.97 5.15
C LEU A 48 4.67 4.63 6.64
N PRO A 49 3.65 5.02 7.44
CA PRO A 49 3.60 4.64 8.84
C PRO A 49 3.46 3.12 8.99
N GLU A 50 4.08 2.56 10.03
CA GLU A 50 3.97 1.14 10.36
C GLU A 50 2.53 0.77 10.78
N ASP A 51 2.09 -0.41 10.35
CA ASP A 51 0.84 -1.03 10.80
C ASP A 51 1.07 -2.54 11.05
N PRO A 52 1.49 -2.91 12.27
CA PRO A 52 1.83 -4.29 12.62
C PRO A 52 0.70 -5.30 12.45
N ARG A 53 -0.56 -4.85 12.32
CA ARG A 53 -1.70 -5.74 12.08
C ARG A 53 -1.75 -6.21 10.63
N TRP A 54 -1.26 -5.41 9.69
CA TRP A 54 -1.33 -5.65 8.25
C TRP A 54 0.02 -5.94 7.59
N GLU A 55 1.12 -5.73 8.31
CA GLU A 55 2.44 -6.04 7.83
C GLU A 55 2.70 -7.55 7.72
N VAL A 56 3.39 -7.91 6.64
CA VAL A 56 3.86 -9.27 6.36
C VAL A 56 5.36 -9.19 6.09
N ALA A 57 6.13 -10.01 6.80
CA ALA A 57 7.57 -10.07 6.62
C ALA A 57 7.90 -10.53 5.18
N ARG A 58 8.76 -9.79 4.47
CA ARG A 58 9.03 -9.99 3.03
C ARG A 58 9.64 -11.36 2.73
N ASP A 59 10.45 -11.88 3.64
CA ASP A 59 11.05 -13.23 3.60
C ASP A 59 10.00 -14.35 3.62
N ARG A 60 8.78 -14.06 4.10
CA ARG A 60 7.64 -14.99 4.12
C ARG A 60 6.72 -14.88 2.91
N LEU A 61 7.10 -14.08 1.90
CA LEU A 61 6.35 -13.90 0.67
C LEU A 61 7.21 -14.28 -0.54
N ILE A 62 6.86 -15.38 -1.21
CA ILE A 62 7.56 -15.88 -2.39
C ILE A 62 6.76 -15.50 -3.62
N LEU A 63 7.28 -14.56 -4.42
CA LEU A 63 6.64 -14.12 -5.66
C LEU A 63 6.82 -15.18 -6.76
N GLY A 64 5.77 -15.39 -7.54
CA GLY A 64 5.70 -16.34 -8.65
C GLY A 64 5.30 -15.67 -9.96
N LYS A 65 4.53 -16.39 -10.79
CA LYS A 65 4.16 -15.93 -12.14
C LYS A 65 3.21 -14.72 -12.12
N PRO A 66 3.30 -13.82 -13.13
CA PRO A 66 2.29 -12.79 -13.34
C PRO A 66 0.88 -13.38 -13.51
N LEU A 67 -0.12 -12.66 -13.00
CA LEU A 67 -1.55 -12.96 -13.17
C LEU A 67 -2.25 -11.95 -14.07
N GLY A 68 -1.81 -10.70 -14.07
CA GLY A 68 -2.36 -9.67 -14.93
C GLY A 68 -1.68 -8.32 -14.73
N GLU A 69 -1.77 -7.49 -15.75
CA GLU A 69 -1.22 -6.15 -15.76
C GLU A 69 -2.31 -5.14 -16.14
N GLY A 70 -2.35 -4.02 -15.41
CA GLY A 70 -3.18 -2.87 -15.75
C GLY A 70 -2.32 -1.64 -16.03
N CYS A 71 -2.98 -0.52 -16.32
CA CYS A 71 -2.27 0.73 -16.61
C CYS A 71 -1.33 1.17 -15.48
N PHE A 72 -1.74 0.99 -14.22
CA PHE A 72 -1.05 1.56 -13.04
C PHE A 72 -0.25 0.55 -12.20
N GLY A 73 -0.27 -0.72 -12.56
CA GLY A 73 0.29 -1.75 -11.68
C GLY A 73 0.13 -3.14 -12.25
N GLN A 74 0.72 -4.10 -11.55
CA GLN A 74 0.69 -5.51 -11.90
C GLN A 74 0.24 -6.36 -10.71
N VAL A 75 -0.26 -7.54 -11.02
CA VAL A 75 -0.64 -8.57 -10.05
C VAL A 75 0.16 -9.82 -10.33
N VAL A 76 0.86 -10.34 -9.32
CA VAL A 76 1.63 -11.58 -9.39
C VAL A 76 1.04 -12.62 -8.45
N MET A 77 1.09 -13.89 -8.84
CA MET A 77 0.81 -15.00 -7.93
C MET A 77 1.94 -15.06 -6.90
N ALA A 78 1.63 -15.35 -5.64
CA ALA A 78 2.64 -15.58 -4.63
C ALA A 78 2.21 -16.66 -3.64
N GLU A 79 3.19 -17.20 -2.94
CA GLU A 79 3.00 -18.05 -1.78
C GLU A 79 3.37 -17.27 -0.53
N ALA A 80 2.42 -17.16 0.41
CA ALA A 80 2.61 -16.47 1.68
C ALA A 80 2.62 -17.50 2.81
N ILE A 81 3.64 -17.41 3.68
CA ILE A 81 3.87 -18.33 4.79
C ILE A 81 3.39 -17.68 6.08
N GLY A 82 2.51 -18.37 6.81
CA GLY A 82 2.12 -17.94 8.16
C GLY A 82 1.19 -16.73 8.20
N LEU A 83 0.38 -16.48 7.16
CA LEU A 83 -0.69 -15.49 7.19
C LEU A 83 -1.76 -15.77 8.26
N ASP A 84 -1.82 -17.00 8.74
CA ASP A 84 -2.67 -17.41 9.85
C ASP A 84 -1.84 -17.43 11.13
N LYS A 85 -2.22 -16.61 12.12
CA LYS A 85 -1.48 -16.54 13.39
C LYS A 85 -1.48 -17.88 14.14
N GLU A 86 -2.53 -18.69 13.95
CA GLU A 86 -2.63 -20.02 14.57
C GLU A 86 -1.82 -21.08 13.82
N LYS A 87 -1.45 -20.81 12.55
CA LYS A 87 -0.77 -21.78 11.68
C LYS A 87 0.47 -21.12 11.04
N PRO A 88 1.54 -20.89 11.82
CA PRO A 88 2.68 -20.06 11.40
C PRO A 88 3.47 -20.62 10.22
N ASN A 89 3.37 -21.93 9.96
CA ASN A 89 4.04 -22.60 8.84
C ASN A 89 3.12 -22.88 7.64
N ARG A 90 1.84 -22.50 7.72
CA ARG A 90 0.89 -22.77 6.64
C ARG A 90 1.17 -21.85 5.46
N VAL A 91 1.38 -22.45 4.29
CA VAL A 91 1.50 -21.75 3.02
C VAL A 91 0.11 -21.49 2.43
N ARG A 92 -0.12 -20.28 1.92
CA ARG A 92 -1.33 -19.88 1.21
C ARG A 92 -0.96 -19.26 -0.13
N LYS A 93 -1.67 -19.65 -1.19
CA LYS A 93 -1.59 -18.98 -2.49
C LYS A 93 -2.36 -17.67 -2.43
N VAL A 94 -1.73 -16.58 -2.85
CA VAL A 94 -2.28 -15.22 -2.82
C VAL A 94 -1.97 -14.48 -4.12
N ALA A 95 -2.65 -13.35 -4.32
CA ALA A 95 -2.33 -12.39 -5.36
C ALA A 95 -1.68 -11.15 -4.72
N VAL A 96 -0.52 -10.74 -5.21
CA VAL A 96 0.21 -9.57 -4.75
C VAL A 96 0.08 -8.47 -5.79
N LYS A 97 -0.45 -7.32 -5.39
CA LYS A 97 -0.52 -6.13 -6.22
C LYS A 97 0.70 -5.26 -5.97
N MET A 98 1.38 -4.84 -7.02
CA MET A 98 2.56 -4.00 -6.93
C MET A 98 2.64 -3.04 -8.11
N LEU A 99 3.49 -2.01 -7.95
CA LEU A 99 3.81 -1.10 -9.04
C LEU A 99 4.60 -1.84 -10.12
N LYS A 100 4.59 -1.25 -11.31
CA LYS A 100 5.43 -1.69 -12.42
C LYS A 100 6.80 -1.05 -12.32
N SER A 101 7.76 -1.55 -13.09
CA SER A 101 9.11 -0.98 -13.14
C SER A 101 9.16 0.38 -13.82
N ASP A 102 8.17 0.70 -14.66
CA ASP A 102 8.00 1.96 -15.38
C ASP A 102 7.08 2.96 -14.65
N ALA A 103 6.80 2.70 -13.37
CA ALA A 103 5.95 3.56 -12.53
C ALA A 103 6.61 4.91 -12.20
#